data_AF-A0A060BP24-F1
#
_entry.id   AF-A0A060BP24-F1
#
_cell.length_a   1.000
_cell.length_b   1.000
_cell.length_c   1.000
_cell.angle_alpha   90.00
_cell.angle_beta   90.00
_cell.angle_gamma   90.00
#
_symmetry.space_group_name_H-M   'P 1'
#
loop_
_entity.id
_entity.type
_entity.pdbx_description
1 polymer ?
#
loop_
_entity_poly.entity_id
_entity_poly.type
_entity_poly.pdbx_seq_one_letter_code
_entity_poly.pdbx_strand_id
1 'polypeptide(L)'
;QGVNALMAQNPFSIENDKRTAFLAASRPLQSYTAARGEFLGGLSDTTAPSVVEDGQTLSNSAESIGDPCAALAIDISVAQGETSETLFILGDVELSDQAVPLIEKLMAAGFDAEFGKTRDQWEDSSARCRFRRRTGLRPHGQHLAALPDLRLP
;
A
#
# COMPACT_ATOMS: atom_id res chain seq x y z
N GLN A 1 12.98 -20.09 6.80
CA GLN A 1 13.66 -18.95 6.15
C GLN A 1 12.82 -17.73 6.47
N GLY A 2 13.44 -16.60 6.85
CA GLY A 2 12.69 -15.38 7.19
C GLY A 2 12.18 -14.67 5.94
N VAL A 3 11.18 -13.80 6.10
CA VAL A 3 10.70 -12.90 5.04
C VAL A 3 11.66 -11.71 4.87
N ASN A 4 11.78 -11.20 3.64
CA ASN A 4 12.56 -9.98 3.35
C ASN A 4 11.72 -8.75 3.71
N ALA A 5 11.70 -8.38 5.00
CA ALA A 5 10.85 -7.30 5.49
C ALA A 5 11.52 -6.46 6.58
N LEU A 6 11.22 -5.16 6.59
CA LEU A 6 11.45 -4.26 7.71
C LEU A 6 10.13 -4.03 8.45
N MET A 7 10.15 -4.17 9.76
CA MET A 7 8.97 -4.00 10.62
C MET A 7 9.17 -2.84 11.59
N ALA A 8 8.09 -2.12 11.89
CA ALA A 8 8.10 -0.98 12.79
C ALA A 8 6.92 -1.06 13.76
N GLN A 9 7.17 -0.77 15.03
CA GLN A 9 6.18 -0.66 16.08
C GLN A 9 6.38 0.67 16.80
N ASN A 10 5.28 1.33 17.18
CA ASN A 10 5.31 2.52 18.01
C ASN A 10 4.78 2.22 19.43
N PRO A 11 5.65 1.83 20.37
CA PRO A 11 5.23 1.48 21.74
C PRO A 11 4.72 2.69 22.54
N PHE A 12 4.90 3.91 22.04
CA PHE A 12 4.42 5.13 22.68
C PHE A 12 2.99 5.50 22.27
N SER A 13 2.39 4.77 21.32
CA SER A 13 0.98 4.97 20.96
C SER A 13 0.07 4.42 22.05
N ILE A 14 -0.86 5.23 22.55
CA ILE A 14 -1.82 4.79 23.59
C ILE A 14 -2.79 3.73 23.04
N GLU A 15 -3.20 3.86 21.79
CA GLU A 15 -4.22 3.01 21.16
C GLU A 15 -3.62 1.88 20.30
N ASN A 16 -2.35 2.02 19.89
CA ASN A 16 -1.72 1.13 18.91
C ASN A 16 -0.33 0.64 19.36
N ASP A 17 -0.08 0.54 20.66
CA ASP A 17 1.20 0.12 21.25
C ASP A 17 1.71 -1.24 20.73
N LYS A 18 0.79 -2.12 20.33
CA LYS A 18 1.11 -3.45 19.80
C LYS A 18 1.10 -3.54 18.28
N ARG A 19 0.50 -2.54 17.61
CA ARG A 19 0.32 -2.55 16.16
C ARG A 19 1.67 -2.47 15.46
N THR A 20 1.85 -3.33 14.47
CA THR A 20 3.12 -3.45 13.75
C THR A 20 2.90 -3.17 12.28
N ALA A 21 3.56 -2.14 11.76
CA ALA A 21 3.65 -1.88 10.33
C ALA A 21 4.83 -2.66 9.73
N PHE A 22 4.74 -3.01 8.46
CA PHE A 22 5.81 -3.71 7.75
C PHE A 22 5.90 -3.27 6.30
N LEU A 23 7.12 -3.28 5.78
CA LEU A 23 7.44 -3.17 4.36
C LEU A 23 8.24 -4.40 3.96
N ALA A 24 7.69 -5.21 3.06
CA ALA A 24 8.31 -6.45 2.59
C ALA A 24 8.56 -6.41 1.08
N ALA A 25 9.52 -7.21 0.62
CA ALA A 25 9.84 -7.37 -0.80
C ALA A 25 9.91 -8.85 -1.21
N SER A 26 9.53 -9.17 -2.45
CA SER A 26 9.57 -10.55 -2.96
C SER A 26 10.98 -11.05 -3.29
N ARG A 27 11.96 -10.16 -3.29
CA ARG A 27 13.36 -10.45 -3.64
C ARG A 27 14.27 -10.23 -2.44
N PRO A 28 15.45 -10.89 -2.42
CA PRO A 28 16.46 -10.63 -1.41
C PRO A 28 16.84 -9.14 -1.39
N LEU A 29 16.97 -8.60 -0.19
CA LEU A 29 17.43 -7.23 0.01
C LEU A 29 18.95 -7.18 -0.15
N GLN A 30 19.44 -6.18 -0.88
CA GLN A 30 20.85 -5.84 -0.96
C GLN A 30 21.28 -5.05 0.27
N SER A 31 20.46 -4.06 0.66
CA SER A 31 20.62 -3.32 1.91
C SER A 31 19.32 -2.65 2.35
N TYR A 32 19.29 -2.14 3.57
CA TYR A 32 18.13 -1.43 4.12
C TYR A 32 18.54 -0.36 5.15
N THR A 33 17.66 0.60 5.42
CA THR A 33 17.80 1.55 6.54
C THR A 33 16.45 1.88 7.17
N ALA A 34 16.48 2.17 8.47
CA ALA A 34 15.39 2.77 9.21
C ALA A 34 15.48 4.31 9.37
N ALA A 35 16.51 4.97 8.82
CA ALA A 35 16.79 6.39 9.04
C ALA A 35 16.56 7.24 7.78
N ARG A 36 15.58 8.15 7.81
CA ARG A 36 15.24 8.98 6.64
C ARG A 36 16.37 9.92 6.22
N GLY A 37 17.10 10.46 7.19
CA GLY A 37 18.25 11.33 6.92
C GLY A 37 19.40 10.61 6.21
N GLU A 38 19.58 9.30 6.46
CA GLU A 38 20.55 8.49 5.71
C GLU A 38 20.10 8.34 4.26
N PHE A 39 18.83 8.02 4.03
CA PHE A 39 18.30 7.77 2.68
C PHE A 39 18.26 9.04 1.80
N LEU A 40 17.77 10.15 2.34
CA LEU A 40 17.60 11.39 1.58
C LEU A 40 18.90 12.23 1.51
N GLY A 41 19.80 12.06 2.47
CA GLY A 41 20.98 12.90 2.64
C GLY A 41 20.68 14.30 3.17
N GLY A 42 21.71 15.15 3.17
CA GLY A 42 21.68 16.46 3.84
C GLY A 42 20.67 17.47 3.27
N LEU A 43 20.32 17.37 1.99
CA LEU A 43 19.33 18.25 1.35
C LEU A 43 17.88 17.76 1.53
N SER A 44 17.67 16.53 2.04
CA SER A 44 16.36 15.95 2.31
C SER A 44 15.40 15.97 1.10
N ASP A 45 15.94 15.89 -0.13
CA ASP A 45 15.13 15.91 -1.35
C ASP A 45 14.54 14.51 -1.60
N THR A 46 13.22 14.42 -1.57
CA THR A 46 12.49 13.17 -1.83
C THR A 46 12.43 12.80 -3.32
N THR A 47 12.69 13.75 -4.22
CA THR A 47 12.71 13.54 -5.67
C THR A 47 14.08 13.10 -6.18
N ALA A 48 15.14 13.45 -5.46
CA ALA A 48 16.52 13.06 -5.74
C ALA A 48 17.24 12.65 -4.44
N PRO A 49 16.92 11.46 -3.87
CA PRO A 49 17.60 10.98 -2.66
C PRO A 49 19.08 10.71 -2.94
N SER A 50 19.99 11.25 -2.12
CA SER A 50 21.44 11.16 -2.37
C SER A 50 21.94 9.72 -2.48
N VAL A 51 21.39 8.80 -1.68
CA VAL A 51 21.78 7.37 -1.74
C VAL A 51 21.46 6.76 -3.10
N VAL A 52 20.34 7.16 -3.71
CA VAL A 52 19.92 6.66 -5.02
C VAL A 52 20.78 7.26 -6.13
N GLU A 53 21.06 8.57 -6.06
CA GLU A 53 21.90 9.25 -7.05
C GLU A 53 23.34 8.72 -7.04
N ASP A 54 23.90 8.50 -5.85
CA ASP A 54 25.27 8.04 -5.67
C ASP A 54 25.41 6.51 -5.78
N GLY A 55 24.30 5.77 -5.85
CA GLY A 55 24.30 4.29 -5.84
C GLY A 55 24.92 3.70 -4.57
N GLN A 56 24.72 4.36 -3.42
CA GLN A 56 25.32 3.95 -2.15
C GLN A 56 24.60 2.74 -1.54
N THR A 57 25.35 1.92 -0.81
CA THR A 57 24.78 0.84 0.01
C THR A 57 24.27 1.42 1.32
N LEU A 58 23.06 1.02 1.73
CA LEU A 58 22.47 1.44 3.00
C LEU A 58 23.17 0.76 4.19
N SER A 59 23.00 1.33 5.37
CA SER A 59 23.67 0.94 6.62
C SER A 59 23.35 -0.47 7.12
N ASN A 60 22.29 -1.10 6.60
CA ASN A 60 21.74 -2.35 7.12
C ASN A 60 21.34 -2.25 8.60
N SER A 61 20.86 -1.07 9.00
CA SER A 61 20.41 -0.81 10.37
C SER A 61 18.89 -0.61 10.42
N ALA A 62 18.25 -1.30 11.37
CA ALA A 62 16.88 -1.02 11.76
C ALA A 62 16.80 0.00 12.91
N GLU A 63 17.94 0.49 13.40
CA GLU A 63 17.98 1.52 14.43
C GLU A 63 17.69 2.88 13.82
N SER A 64 16.79 3.64 14.44
CA SER A 64 16.47 5.00 14.02
C SER A 64 16.21 5.87 15.23
N ILE A 65 16.82 7.05 15.24
CA ILE A 65 16.58 8.08 16.25
C ILE A 65 15.87 9.24 15.56
N GLY A 66 14.64 9.53 15.99
CA GLY A 66 13.88 10.70 15.56
C GLY A 66 12.96 10.44 14.37
N ASP A 67 13.52 10.37 13.17
CA ASP A 67 12.80 10.45 11.89
C ASP A 67 12.86 9.13 11.11
N PRO A 68 12.07 8.11 11.54
CA PRO A 68 12.14 6.78 10.97
C PRO A 68 11.49 6.73 9.58
N CYS A 69 12.10 5.94 8.70
CA CYS A 69 11.49 5.52 7.44
C CYS A 69 11.79 4.05 7.19
N ALA A 70 11.12 3.43 6.24
CA ALA A 70 11.53 2.12 5.72
C ALA A 70 12.08 2.30 4.30
N ALA A 71 13.38 2.07 4.12
CA ALA A 71 14.01 2.06 2.80
C ALA A 71 14.68 0.70 2.56
N LEU A 72 14.33 0.08 1.43
CA LEU A 72 14.80 -1.23 1.01
C LEU A 72 15.50 -1.08 -0.35
N ALA A 73 16.74 -1.56 -0.47
CA ALA A 73 17.48 -1.61 -1.72
C ALA A 73 17.52 -3.05 -2.27
N ILE A 74 17.24 -3.19 -3.57
CA ILE A 74 17.21 -4.48 -4.26
C ILE A 74 17.91 -4.32 -5.61
N ASP A 75 18.89 -5.16 -5.87
CA ASP A 75 19.55 -5.22 -7.18
C ASP A 75 18.74 -6.07 -8.14
N ILE A 76 18.47 -5.52 -9.32
CA ILE A 76 17.74 -6.19 -10.39
C ILE A 76 18.60 -6.13 -11.66
N SER A 77 19.06 -7.30 -12.12
CA SER A 77 19.68 -7.45 -13.43
C SER A 77 18.60 -7.84 -14.45
N VAL A 78 18.50 -7.09 -15.55
CA VAL A 78 17.55 -7.35 -16.64
C VAL A 78 18.34 -7.50 -17.93
N ALA A 79 18.27 -8.68 -18.57
CA ALA A 79 18.95 -8.89 -19.84
C ALA A 79 18.18 -8.23 -21.00
N GLN A 80 18.81 -8.17 -22.17
CA GLN A 80 18.19 -7.59 -23.36
C GLN A 80 16.90 -8.33 -23.73
N GLY A 81 15.79 -7.60 -23.78
CA GLY A 81 14.47 -8.15 -24.13
C GLY A 81 13.76 -8.89 -22.99
N GLU A 82 14.37 -8.96 -21.81
CA GLU A 82 13.72 -9.52 -20.63
C GLU A 82 12.91 -8.46 -19.86
N THR A 83 11.95 -8.93 -19.08
CA THR A 83 11.22 -8.14 -18.10
C THR A 83 11.44 -8.77 -16.73
N SER A 84 11.62 -7.93 -15.71
CA SER A 84 11.77 -8.39 -14.34
C SER A 84 10.77 -7.68 -13.46
N GLU A 85 10.13 -8.42 -12.58
CA GLU A 85 9.11 -7.90 -11.66
C GLU A 85 9.57 -8.07 -10.22
N THR A 86 9.16 -7.13 -9.38
CA THR A 86 9.39 -7.15 -7.93
C THR A 86 8.11 -6.71 -7.26
N LEU A 87 7.68 -7.45 -6.24
CA LEU A 87 6.51 -7.13 -5.45
C LEU A 87 6.97 -6.52 -4.12
N PHE A 88 6.45 -5.35 -3.80
CA PHE A 88 6.53 -4.75 -2.48
C PHE A 88 5.18 -4.86 -1.78
N ILE A 89 5.20 -5.22 -0.50
CA ILE A 89 4.00 -5.30 0.35
C ILE A 89 4.18 -4.34 1.50
N LEU A 90 3.34 -3.30 1.52
CA LEU A 90 3.21 -2.37 2.63
C LEU A 90 1.90 -2.68 3.35
N GLY A 91 1.96 -2.85 4.66
CA GLY A 91 0.78 -3.12 5.46
C GLY A 91 1.05 -2.96 6.94
N ASP A 92 0.03 -3.26 7.72
CA ASP A 92 0.11 -3.28 9.16
C ASP A 92 -0.80 -4.38 9.72
N VAL A 93 -0.48 -4.82 10.93
CA VAL A 93 -1.19 -5.85 11.68
C VAL A 93 -1.34 -5.43 13.14
N GLU A 94 -2.34 -5.97 13.81
CA GLU A 94 -2.61 -5.67 15.22
C GLU A 94 -1.47 -6.13 16.14
N LEU A 95 -0.83 -7.25 15.80
CA LEU A 95 0.24 -7.88 16.58
C LEU A 95 1.40 -8.29 15.65
N SER A 96 2.64 -8.21 16.14
CA SER A 96 3.84 -8.49 15.34
C SER A 96 3.93 -9.93 14.82
N ASP A 97 3.37 -10.90 15.54
CA ASP A 97 3.35 -12.32 15.15
C ASP A 97 2.45 -12.60 13.94
N GLN A 98 1.52 -11.69 13.62
CA GLN A 98 0.64 -11.78 12.47
C GLN A 98 1.31 -11.29 11.16
N ALA A 99 2.41 -10.54 11.26
CA ALA A 99 3.04 -9.92 10.09
C ALA A 99 3.61 -10.97 9.13
N VAL A 100 4.42 -11.90 9.64
CA VAL A 100 5.07 -12.93 8.81
C VAL A 100 4.06 -13.82 8.08
N PRO A 101 3.04 -14.40 8.75
CA PRO A 101 2.03 -15.21 8.06
C PRO A 101 1.25 -14.43 6.98
N LEU A 102 0.97 -13.15 7.22
CA LEU A 102 0.28 -12.31 6.25
C LEU A 102 1.17 -12.03 5.02
N ILE A 103 2.44 -11.69 5.25
CA ILE A 103 3.42 -11.46 4.17
C ILE A 103 3.56 -12.72 3.33
N GLU A 104 3.78 -13.89 3.95
CA GLU A 104 3.92 -15.15 3.23
C GLU A 104 2.68 -15.48 2.40
N LYS A 105 1.48 -15.29 2.97
CA LYS A 105 0.21 -15.48 2.26
C LYS A 105 0.09 -14.58 1.04
N LEU A 106 0.40 -13.28 1.19
CA LEU A 106 0.28 -12.31 0.10
C LEU A 106 1.35 -12.52 -0.97
N MET A 107 2.58 -12.88 -0.58
CA MET A 107 3.65 -13.26 -1.50
C MET A 107 3.28 -14.50 -2.33
N ALA A 108 2.66 -15.50 -1.68
CA ALA A 108 2.21 -16.71 -2.37
C ALA A 108 1.01 -16.47 -3.30
N ALA A 109 0.12 -15.53 -2.95
CA ALA A 109 -1.02 -15.17 -3.79
C ALA A 109 -0.60 -14.35 -5.03
N GLY A 110 0.36 -13.44 -4.87
CA GLY A 110 0.83 -12.55 -5.91
C GLY A 110 -0.07 -11.34 -6.15
N PHE A 111 0.44 -10.35 -6.89
CA PHE A 111 -0.23 -9.08 -7.13
C PHE A 111 -1.58 -9.23 -7.83
N ASP A 112 -1.62 -9.94 -8.96
CA ASP A 112 -2.82 -10.03 -9.80
C ASP A 112 -4.02 -10.64 -9.08
N ALA A 113 -3.78 -11.65 -8.24
CA ALA A 113 -4.82 -12.32 -7.47
C ALA A 113 -5.43 -11.39 -6.42
N GLU A 114 -4.59 -10.68 -5.65
CA GLU A 114 -5.07 -9.74 -4.62
C GLU A 114 -5.68 -8.47 -5.23
N PHE A 115 -5.12 -7.99 -6.34
CA PHE A 115 -5.68 -6.88 -7.09
C PHE A 115 -7.05 -7.23 -7.68
N GLY A 116 -7.22 -8.44 -8.22
CA GLY A 116 -8.49 -8.96 -8.71
C GLY A 116 -9.58 -8.96 -7.64
N LYS A 117 -9.30 -9.51 -6.46
CA LYS A 117 -10.24 -9.50 -5.32
C LYS A 117 -10.68 -8.08 -4.93
N THR A 118 -9.72 -7.16 -4.87
CA THR A 118 -9.98 -5.76 -4.54
C THR A 118 -10.89 -5.12 -5.57
N ARG A 119 -10.61 -5.30 -6.86
CA ARG A 119 -11.46 -4.82 -7.96
C ARG A 119 -12.88 -5.36 -7.86
N ASP A 120 -13.03 -6.66 -7.67
CA ASP A 120 -14.35 -7.32 -7.59
C ASP A 120 -15.17 -6.77 -6.41
N GLN A 121 -14.52 -6.51 -5.27
CA GLN A 121 -15.16 -5.90 -4.10
C GLN A 121 -15.66 -4.47 -4.38
N TRP A 122 -14.87 -3.66 -5.09
CA TRP A 122 -15.26 -2.30 -5.49
C TRP A 122 -16.43 -2.32 -6.48
N GLU A 123 -16.42 -3.25 -7.43
CA GLU A 123 -17.51 -3.41 -8.40
C GLU A 123 -18.82 -3.80 -7.71
N ASP A 124 -18.80 -4.75 -6.77
CA ASP A 124 -19.98 -5.13 -5.98
C ASP A 124 -20.52 -3.96 -5.14
N SER A 125 -19.62 -3.22 -4.47
CA SER A 125 -19.98 -2.07 -3.66
C SER A 125 -20.60 -0.93 -4.48
N SER A 126 -20.07 -0.68 -5.68
CA SER A 126 -20.57 0.36 -6.59
C SER A 126 -21.89 -0.03 -7.27
N ALA A 127 -22.12 -1.33 -7.50
CA ALA A 127 -23.36 -1.83 -8.08
C ALA A 127 -24.59 -1.52 -7.21
N ARG A 128 -24.41 -1.40 -5.89
CA ARG A 128 -25.47 -1.02 -4.93
C ARG A 128 -25.95 0.43 -5.08
N CYS A 129 -25.14 1.33 -5.64
CA CYS A 129 -25.44 2.75 -5.80
C CYS A 129 -25.43 3.16 -7.28
N ARG A 130 -26.32 2.57 -8.09
CA ARG A 130 -26.43 2.92 -9.52
C ARG A 130 -27.33 4.15 -9.71
N PHE A 131 -26.72 5.32 -9.90
CA PHE A 131 -27.46 6.53 -10.28
C PHE A 131 -27.98 6.40 -11.73
N ARG A 132 -29.30 6.22 -11.89
CA ARG A 132 -29.94 6.32 -13.21
C ARG A 132 -30.39 7.76 -13.43
N ARG A 133 -29.84 8.40 -14.47
CA ARG A 133 -30.38 9.65 -14.99
C ARG A 133 -31.80 9.39 -15.51
N ARG A 134 -32.79 10.05 -14.92
CA ARG A 134 -34.14 10.10 -15.48
C ARG A 134 -34.16 11.13 -16.61
N THR A 135 -33.87 10.70 -17.83
CA THR A 135 -34.14 11.52 -19.03
C THR A 135 -35.63 11.44 -19.36
N GLY A 136 -36.42 12.24 -18.65
CA GLY A 136 -37.76 12.62 -19.10
C GLY A 136 -37.69 14.05 -19.66
N LEU A 137 -37.58 14.20 -20.98
CA LEU A 137 -38.04 15.44 -21.61
C LEU A 137 -39.55 15.50 -21.32
N ARG A 138 -40.00 16.44 -20.48
CA ARG A 138 -41.43 16.69 -20.34
C ARG A 138 -41.89 17.41 -21.61
N PRO A 139 -42.85 16.88 -22.39
CA PRO A 139 -43.60 17.74 -23.29
C PRO A 139 -44.36 18.76 -22.42
N HIS A 140 -44.24 20.04 -22.77
CA HIS A 140 -45.02 21.11 -22.17
C HIS A 140 -46.52 20.77 -22.25
N GLY A 141 -47.22 20.73 -21.11
CA GLY A 141 -48.68 20.82 -21.08
C GLY A 141 -49.49 19.71 -20.43
N GLN A 142 -49.01 19.00 -19.39
CA GLN A 142 -49.91 18.14 -18.59
C GLN A 142 -49.81 18.41 -17.08
N HIS A 143 -50.99 18.65 -16.52
CA HIS A 143 -51.30 19.08 -15.16
C HIS A 143 -50.84 18.04 -14.13
N LEU A 144 -50.35 18.52 -12.99
CA LEU A 144 -49.86 17.71 -11.88
C LEU A 144 -51.01 16.87 -11.27
N ALA A 145 -50.99 15.54 -11.47
CA ALA A 145 -51.63 14.62 -10.54
C ALA A 145 -50.62 14.30 -9.44
N ALA A 146 -50.96 14.63 -8.20
CA ALA A 146 -50.15 14.34 -7.02
C ALA A 146 -49.94 12.82 -6.91
N LEU A 147 -48.68 12.40 -6.75
CA LEU A 147 -48.34 11.05 -6.33
C LEU A 147 -48.18 11.03 -4.80
N PRO A 148 -48.65 9.99 -4.10
CA PRO A 148 -48.62 9.92 -2.65
C PRO A 148 -47.22 9.55 -2.13
N ASP A 149 -46.98 9.93 -0.88
CA ASP A 149 -45.75 9.77 -0.10
C ASP A 149 -45.11 8.38 -0.23
N LEU A 150 -43.86 8.37 -0.68
CA LEU A 150 -42.99 7.21 -0.62
C LEU A 150 -42.28 7.18 0.75
N ARG A 151 -42.80 6.38 1.68
CA ARG A 151 -42.01 5.90 2.83
C ARG A 151 -40.99 4.89 2.33
N LEU A 152 -39.72 5.13 2.64
CA LEU A 152 -38.66 4.14 2.55
C LEU A 152 -38.64 3.28 3.83
N PRO A 153 -38.23 2.00 3.75
CA PRO A 153 -38.10 1.11 4.91
C PRO A 153 -37.00 1.54 5.88
#